data_AF-A0A934ADE7-F1
#
_entry.id   AF-A0A934ADE7-F1
#
_cell.length_a   1.000
_cell.length_b   1.000
_cell.length_c   1.000
_cell.angle_alpha   90.00
_cell.angle_beta   90.00
_cell.angle_gamma   90.00
#
_symmetry.space_group_name_H-M   'P 1'
#
loop_
_entity.id
_entity.type
_entity.pdbx_description
1 polymer ?
#
loop_
_entity_poly.entity_id
_entity_poly.type
_entity_poly.pdbx_seq_one_letter_code
_entity_poly.pdbx_strand_id
1 'polypeptide(L)'
;MVRNIILYNAVKKLRIEGRSYSEISAELHVSKGTVSGWLSKVKWSVKTKSLLIAQNNKYSAKRIILMNKQKSKQKLERHVQYCQEAKKEYKHLRKSSLFLVGLAIYWGEGEKALKNGRVSVINSDVNILQIVVDFYEKILNIPDKKIRAAMFIYKDIDPDKALL
;
A
#
# COMPACT_ATOMS: atom_id res chain seq x y z
N MET A 1 14.12 -33.78 11.58
CA MET A 1 13.82 -34.94 12.44
C MET A 1 12.49 -34.67 13.14
N VAL A 2 11.47 -35.50 12.95
CA VAL A 2 10.13 -35.29 13.54
C VAL A 2 10.22 -35.58 15.03
N ARG A 3 10.18 -34.54 15.88
CA ARG A 3 10.32 -34.66 17.34
C ARG A 3 9.14 -35.35 18.04
N ASN A 4 8.02 -35.59 17.35
CA ASN A 4 6.82 -36.23 17.91
C ASN A 4 6.03 -36.96 16.81
N ILE A 5 6.12 -38.30 16.78
CA ILE A 5 5.49 -39.16 15.75
C ILE A 5 3.95 -39.17 15.84
N ILE A 6 3.40 -39.06 17.06
CA ILE A 6 1.96 -39.03 17.31
C ILE A 6 1.36 -37.78 16.67
N LEU A 7 1.99 -36.63 16.91
CA LEU A 7 1.57 -35.35 16.38
C LEU A 7 1.68 -35.29 14.84
N TYR A 8 2.73 -35.89 14.28
CA TYR A 8 2.88 -36.01 12.83
C TYR A 8 1.76 -36.85 12.20
N ASN A 9 1.40 -37.98 12.81
CA ASN A 9 0.32 -38.84 12.32
C ASN A 9 -1.04 -38.13 12.38
N ALA A 10 -1.31 -37.37 13.44
CA ALA A 10 -2.52 -36.53 13.54
C ALA A 10 -2.57 -35.45 12.45
N VAL A 11 -1.45 -34.72 12.24
CA VAL A 11 -1.32 -33.72 11.17
C VAL A 11 -1.53 -34.35 9.79
N LYS A 12 -0.95 -35.54 9.56
CA LYS A 12 -1.10 -36.28 8.30
C LYS A 12 -2.55 -36.70 8.07
N LYS A 13 -3.24 -37.21 9.08
CA LYS A 13 -4.65 -37.63 9.01
C LYS A 13 -5.55 -36.46 8.60
N LEU A 14 -5.49 -35.36 9.33
CA LEU A 14 -6.29 -34.15 9.02
C LEU A 14 -5.99 -33.61 7.62
N ARG A 15 -4.73 -33.68 7.18
CA ARG A 15 -4.35 -33.23 5.83
C ARG A 15 -4.92 -34.14 4.74
N ILE A 16 -4.98 -35.46 4.96
CA ILE A 16 -5.58 -36.42 4.03
C ILE A 16 -7.10 -36.18 3.94
N GLU A 17 -7.74 -35.83 5.04
CA GLU A 17 -9.16 -35.41 5.09
C GLU A 17 -9.44 -34.09 4.36
N GLY A 18 -8.40 -33.43 3.85
CA GLY A 18 -8.52 -32.21 3.05
C GLY A 18 -8.37 -30.93 3.84
N ARG A 19 -8.04 -30.96 5.14
CA ARG A 19 -7.84 -29.75 5.95
C ARG A 19 -6.63 -28.93 5.46
N SER A 20 -6.76 -27.62 5.49
CA SER A 20 -5.67 -26.67 5.24
C SER A 20 -4.68 -26.64 6.41
N TYR A 21 -3.45 -26.18 6.16
CA TYR A 21 -2.46 -26.02 7.24
C TYR A 21 -2.91 -25.04 8.33
N SER A 22 -3.75 -24.06 7.98
CA SER A 22 -4.32 -23.13 8.97
C SER A 22 -5.34 -23.83 9.87
N GLU A 23 -6.19 -24.69 9.32
CA GLU A 23 -7.16 -25.47 10.10
C GLU A 23 -6.44 -26.47 11.01
N ILE A 24 -5.47 -27.21 10.47
CA ILE A 24 -4.65 -28.17 11.25
C ILE A 24 -3.89 -27.48 12.38
N SER A 25 -3.33 -26.30 12.09
CA SER A 25 -2.62 -25.49 13.08
C SER A 25 -3.53 -25.01 14.21
N ALA A 26 -4.76 -24.60 13.89
CA ALA A 26 -5.75 -24.18 14.88
C ALA A 26 -6.26 -25.36 15.71
N GLU A 27 -6.50 -26.51 15.09
CA GLU A 27 -7.06 -27.70 15.75
C GLU A 27 -6.05 -28.42 16.64
N LEU A 28 -4.80 -28.58 16.19
CA LEU A 28 -3.76 -29.30 16.94
C LEU A 28 -2.82 -28.37 17.73
N HIS A 29 -3.09 -27.06 17.73
CA HIS A 29 -2.27 -26.03 18.38
C HIS A 29 -0.77 -26.10 18.01
N VAL A 30 -0.47 -26.47 16.77
CA VAL A 30 0.89 -26.53 16.23
C VAL A 30 1.18 -25.33 15.35
N SER A 31 2.44 -24.89 15.30
CA SER A 31 2.82 -23.81 14.40
C SER A 31 2.62 -24.21 12.92
N LYS A 32 2.21 -23.27 12.07
CA LYS A 32 2.12 -23.49 10.61
C LYS A 32 3.47 -23.87 10.01
N GLY A 33 4.57 -23.35 10.57
CA GLY A 33 5.93 -23.70 10.17
C GLY A 33 6.23 -25.18 10.37
N THR A 34 5.76 -25.76 11.48
CA THR A 34 5.88 -27.19 11.79
C THR A 34 5.13 -28.06 10.77
N VAL A 35 3.85 -27.74 10.50
CA VAL A 35 3.03 -28.47 9.50
C VAL A 35 3.64 -28.37 8.11
N SER A 36 4.10 -27.17 7.72
CA SER A 36 4.78 -26.94 6.45
C SER A 36 6.07 -27.75 6.34
N GLY A 37 6.90 -27.74 7.39
CA GLY A 37 8.16 -28.49 7.43
C GLY A 37 7.96 -29.99 7.20
N TRP A 38 6.83 -30.54 7.66
CA TRP A 38 6.50 -31.95 7.51
C TRP A 38 5.87 -32.32 6.16
N LEU A 39 4.98 -31.48 5.63
CA LEU A 39 4.10 -31.88 4.53
C LEU A 39 4.32 -31.11 3.22
N SER A 40 5.12 -30.03 3.22
CA SER A 40 5.32 -29.17 2.04
C SER A 40 5.94 -29.89 0.84
N LYS A 41 6.84 -30.85 1.08
CA LYS A 41 7.53 -31.62 0.03
C LYS A 41 6.81 -32.91 -0.38
N VAL A 42 5.66 -33.20 0.23
CA VAL A 42 4.95 -34.46 0.03
C VAL A 42 3.96 -34.34 -1.13
N LYS A 43 4.16 -35.13 -2.20
CA LYS A 43 3.40 -35.03 -3.46
C LYS A 43 1.87 -34.99 -3.27
N TRP A 44 1.31 -35.87 -2.43
CA TRP A 44 -0.15 -35.89 -2.21
C TRP A 44 -0.65 -34.65 -1.45
N SER A 45 0.13 -34.12 -0.49
CA SER A 45 -0.25 -32.89 0.23
C SER A 45 -0.21 -31.66 -0.68
N VAL A 46 0.73 -31.65 -1.65
CA VAL A 46 0.76 -30.63 -2.72
C VAL A 46 -0.50 -30.71 -3.58
N LYS A 47 -0.94 -31.92 -3.96
CA LYS A 47 -2.21 -32.12 -4.69
C LYS A 47 -3.42 -31.61 -3.90
N THR A 48 -3.50 -31.92 -2.59
CA THR A 48 -4.54 -31.39 -1.69
C THR A 48 -4.52 -29.86 -1.65
N LYS A 49 -3.34 -29.23 -1.63
CA LYS A 49 -3.19 -27.77 -1.67
C LYS A 49 -3.82 -27.20 -2.95
N SER A 50 -3.54 -27.80 -4.10
CA SER A 50 -4.10 -27.35 -5.39
C SER A 50 -5.62 -27.45 -5.43
N LEU A 51 -6.21 -28.53 -4.90
CA LEU A 51 -7.67 -28.71 -4.81
C LEU A 51 -8.31 -27.63 -3.92
N LEU A 52 -7.73 -27.38 -2.74
CA LEU A 52 -8.21 -26.33 -1.84
C LEU A 52 -8.11 -24.94 -2.45
N ILE A 53 -7.03 -24.65 -3.19
CA ILE A 53 -6.89 -23.38 -3.92
C ILE A 53 -7.98 -23.26 -4.98
N ALA A 54 -8.21 -24.31 -5.79
CA ALA A 54 -9.23 -24.30 -6.83
C ALA A 54 -10.65 -24.08 -6.26
N GLN A 55 -10.97 -24.72 -5.13
CA GLN A 55 -12.23 -24.50 -4.42
C GLN A 55 -12.33 -23.06 -3.89
N ASN A 56 -11.29 -22.58 -3.21
CA ASN A 56 -11.26 -21.22 -2.65
C ASN A 56 -11.30 -20.13 -3.74
N ASN A 57 -10.75 -20.39 -4.92
CA ASN A 57 -10.76 -19.43 -6.04
C ASN A 57 -12.18 -19.08 -6.50
N LYS A 58 -13.13 -20.01 -6.43
CA LYS A 58 -14.54 -19.75 -6.77
C LYS A 58 -15.18 -18.74 -5.82
N TYR A 59 -14.84 -18.80 -4.53
CA TYR A 59 -15.35 -17.88 -3.51
C TYR A 59 -14.56 -16.57 -3.47
N SER A 60 -13.25 -16.63 -3.69
CA SER A 60 -12.37 -15.47 -3.66
C SER A 60 -12.64 -14.52 -4.83
N ALA A 61 -12.96 -15.01 -6.03
CA ALA A 61 -13.29 -14.17 -7.18
C ALA A 61 -14.51 -13.27 -6.89
N LYS A 62 -15.61 -13.85 -6.38
CA LYS A 62 -16.80 -13.09 -5.98
C LYS A 62 -16.46 -12.03 -4.92
N ARG A 63 -15.68 -12.41 -3.91
CA ARG A 63 -15.24 -11.50 -2.85
C ARG A 63 -14.38 -10.35 -3.41
N ILE A 64 -13.46 -10.63 -4.33
CA ILE A 64 -12.63 -9.61 -4.99
C ILE A 64 -13.50 -8.63 -5.78
N ILE A 65 -14.48 -9.12 -6.54
CA ILE A 65 -15.42 -8.28 -7.29
C ILE A 65 -16.21 -7.37 -6.34
N LEU A 66 -16.76 -7.91 -5.26
CA LEU A 66 -17.48 -7.15 -4.23
C LEU A 66 -16.60 -6.08 -3.58
N MET A 67 -15.39 -6.44 -3.16
CA MET A 67 -14.43 -5.49 -2.58
C MET A 67 -14.05 -4.39 -3.57
N ASN A 68 -13.83 -4.74 -4.85
CA ASN A 68 -13.51 -3.76 -5.88
C ASN A 68 -14.67 -2.80 -6.12
N LYS A 69 -15.91 -3.30 -6.17
CA LYS A 69 -17.11 -2.46 -6.28
C LYS A 69 -17.24 -1.50 -5.10
N GLN A 70 -17.00 -1.98 -3.88
CA GLN A 70 -17.02 -1.13 -2.67
C GLN A 70 -15.91 -0.08 -2.69
N LYS A 71 -14.68 -0.46 -3.08
CA LYS A 71 -13.56 0.48 -3.24
C LYS A 71 -13.85 1.56 -4.28
N SER A 72 -14.46 1.19 -5.41
CA SER A 72 -14.88 2.15 -6.45
C SER A 72 -15.95 3.11 -5.92
N LYS A 73 -16.94 2.61 -5.18
CA LYS A 73 -17.97 3.44 -4.54
C LYS A 73 -17.34 4.44 -3.56
N GLN A 74 -16.48 3.97 -2.65
CA GLN A 74 -15.78 4.83 -1.70
C GLN A 74 -14.88 5.87 -2.38
N LYS A 75 -14.24 5.52 -3.51
CA LYS A 75 -13.43 6.46 -4.29
C LYS A 75 -14.30 7.59 -4.85
N LEU A 76 -15.49 7.26 -5.36
CA LEU A 76 -16.42 8.26 -5.88
C LEU A 76 -16.96 9.16 -4.76
N GLU A 77 -17.34 8.58 -3.63
CA GLU A 77 -17.81 9.32 -2.45
C GLU A 77 -16.74 10.31 -1.95
N ARG A 78 -15.49 9.85 -1.79
CA ARG A 78 -14.37 10.73 -1.44
C ARG A 78 -14.15 11.84 -2.47
N HIS A 79 -14.25 11.53 -3.76
CA HIS A 79 -14.08 12.53 -4.81
C HIS A 79 -15.15 13.62 -4.73
N VAL A 80 -16.42 13.25 -4.54
CA VAL A 80 -17.51 14.21 -4.34
C VAL A 80 -17.26 15.08 -3.11
N GLN A 81 -16.83 14.47 -2.00
CA GLN A 81 -16.46 15.18 -0.78
C GLN A 81 -15.33 16.19 -1.02
N TYR A 82 -14.23 15.78 -1.65
CA TYR A 82 -13.11 16.67 -1.98
C TYR A 82 -13.55 17.84 -2.86
N CYS A 83 -14.41 17.61 -3.85
CA CYS A 83 -14.95 18.70 -4.69
C CYS A 83 -15.79 19.69 -3.88
N GLN A 84 -16.54 19.23 -2.88
CA GLN A 84 -17.32 20.11 -2.01
C GLN A 84 -16.44 20.91 -1.05
N GLU A 85 -15.45 20.27 -0.45
CA GLU A 85 -14.45 20.90 0.42
C GLU A 85 -13.66 21.96 -0.34
N ALA A 86 -13.11 21.61 -1.51
CA ALA A 86 -12.36 22.52 -2.37
C ALA A 86 -13.18 23.76 -2.76
N LYS A 87 -14.47 23.59 -3.10
CA LYS A 87 -15.37 24.73 -3.40
C LYS A 87 -15.56 25.67 -2.20
N LYS A 88 -15.56 25.16 -0.97
CA LYS A 88 -15.68 25.97 0.25
C LYS A 88 -14.37 26.69 0.53
N GLU A 89 -13.26 25.95 0.57
CA GLU A 89 -11.93 26.49 0.85
C GLU A 89 -11.50 27.55 -0.16
N TYR A 90 -11.75 27.30 -1.45
CA TYR A 90 -11.41 28.23 -2.53
C TYR A 90 -12.02 29.62 -2.33
N LYS A 91 -13.25 29.72 -1.79
CA LYS A 91 -13.89 31.03 -1.55
C LYS A 91 -13.06 31.92 -0.61
N HIS A 92 -12.40 31.31 0.36
CA HIS A 92 -11.58 31.99 1.36
C HIS A 92 -10.13 32.15 0.89
N LEU A 93 -9.59 31.13 0.23
CA LEU A 93 -8.17 31.08 -0.18
C LEU A 93 -7.87 31.81 -1.49
N ARG A 94 -8.86 32.06 -2.36
CA ARG A 94 -8.64 32.69 -3.69
C ARG A 94 -8.03 34.09 -3.66
N LYS A 95 -8.00 34.76 -2.49
CA LYS A 95 -7.35 36.07 -2.31
C LYS A 95 -5.89 35.95 -1.85
N SER A 96 -5.46 34.77 -1.42
CA SER A 96 -4.08 34.50 -1.01
C SER A 96 -3.22 34.27 -2.23
N SER A 97 -2.21 35.12 -2.42
CA SER A 97 -1.20 34.96 -3.47
C SER A 97 -0.46 33.63 -3.32
N LEU A 98 -0.07 33.26 -2.08
CA LEU A 98 0.61 32.00 -1.80
C LEU A 98 -0.24 30.78 -2.17
N PHE A 99 -1.56 30.82 -1.93
CA PHE A 99 -2.45 29.74 -2.36
C PHE A 99 -2.49 29.61 -3.89
N LEU A 100 -2.69 30.72 -4.60
CA LEU A 100 -2.78 30.69 -6.07
C LEU A 100 -1.47 30.26 -6.72
N VAL A 101 -0.34 30.79 -6.24
CA VAL A 101 0.99 30.44 -6.76
C VAL A 101 1.34 28.99 -6.42
N GLY A 102 1.13 28.55 -5.18
CA GLY A 102 1.39 27.16 -4.79
C GLY A 102 0.54 26.16 -5.57
N LEU A 103 -0.74 26.49 -5.82
CA LEU A 103 -1.62 25.70 -6.67
C LEU A 103 -1.15 25.66 -8.13
N ALA A 104 -0.73 26.79 -8.68
CA ALA A 104 -0.21 26.88 -10.04
C ALA A 104 1.09 26.07 -10.22
N ILE A 105 2.02 26.18 -9.27
CA ILE A 105 3.26 25.38 -9.26
C ILE A 105 2.92 23.90 -9.19
N TYR A 106 2.03 23.48 -8.29
CA TYR A 106 1.64 22.07 -8.20
C TYR A 106 0.96 21.58 -9.48
N TRP A 107 0.18 22.42 -10.17
CA TRP A 107 -0.43 22.06 -11.45
C TRP A 107 0.62 21.88 -12.57
N GLY A 108 1.63 22.74 -12.61
CA GLY A 108 2.73 22.65 -13.58
C GLY A 108 3.71 21.52 -13.29
N GLU A 109 4.32 21.57 -12.12
CA GLU A 109 5.52 20.81 -11.69
C GLU A 109 5.22 19.70 -10.67
N GLY A 110 3.96 19.54 -10.27
CA GLY A 110 3.55 18.51 -9.31
C GLY A 110 3.51 17.10 -9.90
N GLU A 111 3.65 16.11 -9.02
CA GLU A 111 3.51 14.70 -9.35
C GLU A 111 2.10 14.39 -9.86
N LYS A 112 2.03 13.87 -11.10
CA LYS A 112 0.78 13.52 -11.76
C LYS A 112 0.45 12.03 -11.59
N ALA A 113 1.43 11.21 -11.17
CA ALA A 113 1.22 9.79 -10.94
C ALA A 113 0.42 9.53 -9.65
N LEU A 114 -0.89 9.30 -9.81
CA LEU A 114 -1.79 8.95 -8.71
C LEU A 114 -1.53 7.56 -8.09
N LYS A 115 -0.54 6.80 -8.56
CA LYS A 115 -0.30 5.40 -8.15
C LYS A 115 -0.04 5.26 -6.64
N ASN A 116 0.69 6.21 -6.06
CA ASN A 116 1.13 6.14 -4.67
C ASN A 116 0.48 7.22 -3.79
N GLY A 117 -0.40 8.06 -4.36
CA GLY A 117 -1.01 9.19 -3.65
C GLY A 117 0.00 10.22 -3.12
N ARG A 118 1.22 10.23 -3.68
CA ARG A 118 2.29 11.15 -3.27
C ARG A 118 1.99 12.54 -3.83
N VAL A 119 2.00 13.54 -2.95
CA VAL A 119 2.00 14.95 -3.29
C VAL A 119 3.46 15.42 -3.23
N SER A 120 4.04 15.77 -4.37
CA SER A 120 5.41 16.27 -4.45
C SER A 120 5.58 17.19 -5.65
N VAL A 121 6.51 18.15 -5.54
CA VAL A 121 6.99 18.98 -6.65
C VAL A 121 8.49 18.70 -6.82
N ILE A 122 8.95 18.64 -8.05
CA ILE A 122 10.37 18.47 -8.39
C ILE A 122 10.77 19.67 -9.25
N ASN A 123 11.80 20.41 -8.82
CA ASN A 123 12.32 21.54 -9.57
C ASN A 123 13.80 21.77 -9.21
N SER A 124 14.57 22.37 -10.12
CA SER A 124 15.97 22.75 -9.86
C SER A 124 16.12 24.12 -9.21
N ASP A 125 15.10 24.99 -9.28
CA ASP A 125 15.10 26.29 -8.63
C ASP A 125 14.65 26.18 -7.17
N VAL A 126 15.58 26.48 -6.25
CA VAL A 126 15.35 26.44 -4.81
C VAL A 126 14.26 27.43 -4.37
N ASN A 127 14.10 28.56 -5.05
CA ASN A 127 13.06 29.55 -4.72
C ASN A 127 11.67 28.99 -5.01
N ILE A 128 11.51 28.24 -6.11
CA ILE A 128 10.25 27.55 -6.43
C ILE A 128 9.93 26.52 -5.35
N LEU A 129 10.93 25.72 -4.94
CA LEU A 129 10.75 24.72 -3.88
C LEU A 129 10.40 25.37 -2.54
N GLN A 130 11.01 26.50 -2.19
CA GLN A 130 10.68 27.23 -0.96
C GLN A 130 9.23 27.71 -0.95
N ILE A 131 8.71 28.22 -2.08
CA ILE A 131 7.30 28.60 -2.21
C ILE A 131 6.38 27.39 -1.99
N VAL A 132 6.77 26.21 -2.49
CA VAL A 132 6.00 24.97 -2.28
C VAL A 132 5.99 24.53 -0.82
N VAL A 133 7.14 24.61 -0.13
CA VAL A 133 7.21 24.34 1.31
C VAL A 133 6.31 25.29 2.08
N ASP A 134 6.40 26.59 1.81
CA ASP A 134 5.55 27.62 2.40
C ASP A 134 4.06 27.36 2.14
N PHE A 135 3.72 26.94 0.91
CA PHE A 135 2.35 26.55 0.55
C PHE A 135 1.88 25.33 1.35
N TYR A 136 2.71 24.29 1.49
CA TYR A 136 2.37 23.10 2.26
C TYR A 136 2.17 23.41 3.76
N GLU A 137 3.04 24.22 4.34
CA GLU A 137 2.96 24.55 5.76
C GLU A 137 1.84 25.56 6.07
N LYS A 138 1.78 26.67 5.34
CA LYS A 138 0.92 27.81 5.70
C LYS A 138 -0.49 27.68 5.13
N ILE A 139 -0.66 27.00 3.99
CA ILE A 139 -1.96 26.86 3.34
C ILE A 139 -2.55 25.47 3.57
N LEU A 140 -1.75 24.42 3.40
CA LEU A 140 -2.21 23.04 3.63
C LEU A 140 -2.06 22.56 5.09
N ASN A 141 -1.45 23.38 5.96
CA ASN A 141 -1.21 23.05 7.38
C ASN A 141 -0.46 21.72 7.58
N ILE A 142 0.48 21.41 6.68
CA ILE A 142 1.31 20.21 6.78
C ILE A 142 2.47 20.51 7.74
N PRO A 143 2.65 19.75 8.82
CA PRO A 143 3.79 19.94 9.71
C PRO A 143 5.12 19.67 9.00
N ASP A 144 6.14 20.50 9.23
CA ASP A 144 7.51 20.37 8.71
C ASP A 144 8.05 18.92 8.80
N LYS A 145 7.84 18.26 9.95
CA LYS A 145 8.25 16.85 10.16
C LYS A 145 7.65 15.83 9.19
N LYS A 146 6.67 16.20 8.35
CA LYS A 146 6.09 15.37 7.28
C LYS A 146 6.58 15.76 5.89
N ILE A 147 7.21 16.92 5.74
CA ILE A 147 7.83 17.38 4.49
C ILE A 147 9.18 16.68 4.34
N ARG A 148 9.49 16.22 3.14
CA ARG A 148 10.73 15.52 2.81
C ARG A 148 11.28 16.09 1.52
N ALA A 149 12.57 16.37 1.50
CA ALA A 149 13.32 16.71 0.30
C ALA A 149 14.16 15.50 -0.14
N ALA A 150 14.34 15.35 -1.45
CA ALA A 150 15.25 14.40 -2.04
C ALA A 150 15.87 15.01 -3.28
N MET A 151 17.13 14.69 -3.55
CA MET A 151 17.86 15.13 -4.72
C MET A 151 18.12 13.94 -5.63
N PHE A 152 17.93 14.12 -6.94
CA PHE A 152 18.34 13.13 -7.93
C PHE A 152 19.81 13.32 -8.25
N ILE A 153 20.63 12.33 -7.90
CA ILE A 153 22.05 12.31 -8.21
C ILE A 153 22.26 11.32 -9.35
N TYR A 154 22.66 11.84 -10.52
CA TYR A 154 23.03 11.03 -11.67
C TYR A 154 24.46 10.51 -11.51
N LYS A 155 24.82 9.47 -12.29
CA LYS A 155 26.12 8.78 -12.15
C LYS A 155 27.34 9.68 -12.35
N ASP A 156 27.17 10.76 -13.09
CA ASP A 156 28.16 11.77 -13.43
C ASP A 156 28.21 12.93 -12.42
N ILE A 157 27.34 12.92 -11.40
CA ILE A 157 27.32 13.92 -10.33
C ILE A 157 28.01 13.34 -9.09
N ASP A 158 29.01 14.07 -8.60
CA ASP A 158 29.67 13.81 -7.32
C ASP A 158 28.70 14.16 -6.16
N PRO A 159 28.22 13.16 -5.38
CA PRO A 159 27.24 13.39 -4.32
C PRO A 159 27.72 14.38 -3.25
N ASP A 160 29.01 14.35 -2.91
CA ASP A 160 29.57 15.16 -1.83
C ASP A 160 29.70 16.63 -2.24
N LYS A 161 29.82 16.89 -3.54
CA LYS A 161 29.82 18.24 -4.11
C LYS A 161 28.42 18.79 -4.39
N ALA A 162 27.45 17.91 -4.61
CA ALA A 162 26.07 18.30 -4.93
C ALA A 162 25.28 18.82 -3.70
N LEU A 163 25.79 18.59 -2.48
CA LEU A 163 25.17 18.96 -1.22
C LEU A 163 25.66 20.31 -0.65
N LEU A 164 26.60 20.98 -1.34
CA LEU A 164 27.17 22.29 -0.98
C LEU A 164 26.43 23.43 -1.67
#